data_AF-A0A7W8K069-F1
#
_entry.id   AF-A0A7W8K069-F1
#
_cell.length_a   1.000
_cell.length_b   1.000
_cell.length_c   1.000
_cell.angle_alpha   90.00
_cell.angle_beta   90.00
_cell.angle_gamma   90.00
#
_symmetry.space_group_name_H-M   'P 1'
#
loop_
_entity.id
_entity.type
_entity.pdbx_description
1 polymer ?
#
loop_
_entity_poly.entity_id
_entity_poly.type
_entity_poly.pdbx_seq_one_letter_code
_entity_poly.pdbx_strand_id
1 'polypeptide(L)'
;MLNHAAAAGQLDWSRAALDGCSLPAPRGGEQTGRNPTDRGKLGSKLHLLIDASGLPLAITLTGANVHDSRQLEATLDAVHGVRTGEGCGKLLG
;
A
#
# COMPACT_ATOMS: atom_id res chain seq x y z
N MET A 1 -12.94 8.09 4.47
CA MET A 1 -12.43 7.34 5.63
C MET A 1 -11.09 7.90 6.10
N LEU A 2 -10.02 7.82 5.30
CA LEU A 2 -8.69 8.35 5.67
C LEU A 2 -8.69 9.83 6.07
N ASN A 3 -9.38 10.71 5.32
CA ASN A 3 -9.51 12.12 5.70
C ASN A 3 -10.16 12.33 7.08
N HIS A 4 -11.08 11.45 7.48
CA HIS A 4 -11.73 11.54 8.79
C HIS A 4 -10.78 11.08 9.90
N ALA A 5 -10.06 9.97 9.68
CA ALA A 5 -9.02 9.51 10.61
C ALA A 5 -7.91 10.56 10.77
N ALA A 6 -7.50 11.20 9.66
CA ALA A 6 -6.56 12.30 9.66
C ALA A 6 -7.09 13.50 10.47
N ALA A 7 -8.33 13.94 10.19
CA ALA A 7 -8.96 15.06 10.89
C ALA A 7 -9.19 14.78 12.39
N ALA A 8 -9.38 13.51 12.77
CA ALA A 8 -9.52 13.06 14.14
C ALA A 8 -8.17 12.82 14.85
N GLY A 9 -7.03 13.04 14.18
CA GLY A 9 -5.70 12.82 14.75
C GLY A 9 -5.37 11.35 15.03
N GLN A 10 -6.00 10.42 14.33
CA GLN A 10 -5.90 8.97 14.56
C GLN A 10 -4.79 8.29 13.75
N LEU A 11 -4.14 9.03 12.84
CA LEU A 11 -3.06 8.50 12.01
C LEU A 11 -1.72 8.73 12.69
N ASP A 12 -0.97 7.66 12.93
CA ASP A 12 0.39 7.73 13.46
C ASP A 12 1.41 7.82 12.32
N TRP A 13 1.84 9.05 12.04
CA TRP A 13 2.78 9.39 10.98
C TRP A 13 4.26 9.12 11.33
N SER A 14 4.57 8.58 12.51
CA SER A 14 5.96 8.35 12.93
C SER A 14 6.71 7.34 12.07
N ARG A 15 5.98 6.39 11.46
CA ARG A 15 6.48 5.39 10.52
C ARG A 15 5.36 4.89 9.62
N ALA A 16 5.74 4.29 8.50
CA ALA A 16 4.85 3.50 7.67
C ALA A 16 5.54 2.19 7.29
N ALA A 17 4.75 1.15 7.04
CA ALA A 17 5.23 -0.14 6.56
C ALA A 17 4.47 -0.56 5.31
N LEU A 18 5.19 -1.05 4.31
CA LEU A 18 4.64 -1.59 3.07
C LEU A 18 5.05 -3.04 2.94
N ASP A 19 4.08 -3.89 2.62
CA ASP A 19 4.32 -5.29 2.31
C ASP A 19 3.37 -5.81 1.23
N GLY A 20 3.75 -6.92 0.60
CA GLY A 20 3.04 -7.56 -0.49
C GLY A 20 2.54 -8.97 -0.12
N CYS A 21 1.30 -9.29 -0.47
CA CYS A 21 0.74 -10.63 -0.34
C CYS A 21 0.38 -11.23 -1.71
N SER A 22 0.82 -12.46 -1.98
CA SER A 22 0.44 -13.18 -3.20
C SER A 22 -0.93 -13.85 -3.05
N LEU A 23 -1.81 -13.61 -4.02
CA LEU A 23 -3.18 -14.11 -4.05
C LEU A 23 -3.41 -14.98 -5.30
N PRO A 24 -4.09 -16.15 -5.19
CA PRO A 24 -4.49 -16.92 -6.35
C PRO A 24 -5.55 -16.17 -7.15
N ALA A 25 -5.40 -16.15 -8.48
CA ALA A 25 -6.34 -15.51 -9.40
C ALA A 25 -6.67 -16.45 -10.57
N PRO A 26 -7.28 -17.62 -10.31
CA PRO A 26 -7.45 -18.68 -11.31
C PRO A 26 -8.34 -18.28 -12.49
N ARG A 27 -9.21 -17.28 -12.30
CA ARG A 27 -10.10 -16.74 -13.35
C ARG A 27 -9.47 -15.62 -14.18
N GLY A 28 -8.24 -15.20 -13.88
CA GLY A 28 -7.61 -14.06 -14.55
C GLY A 28 -8.22 -12.71 -14.15
N GLY A 29 -7.78 -11.65 -14.84
CA GLY A 29 -8.21 -10.27 -14.63
C GLY A 29 -7.17 -9.28 -15.15
N GLU A 30 -7.51 -7.99 -15.12
CA GLU A 30 -6.60 -6.91 -15.56
C GLU A 30 -5.29 -6.91 -14.75
N GLN A 31 -5.37 -7.14 -13.44
CA GLN A 31 -4.23 -7.14 -12.53
C GLN A 31 -3.77 -8.55 -12.16
N THR A 32 -3.78 -9.48 -13.12
CA THR A 32 -3.33 -10.87 -12.93
C THR A 32 -2.13 -11.19 -13.82
N GLY A 33 -1.22 -12.01 -13.32
CA GLY A 33 -0.03 -12.46 -14.06
C GLY A 33 0.42 -13.86 -13.66
N ARG A 34 1.34 -14.44 -14.45
CA ARG A 34 1.94 -15.75 -14.14
C ARG A 34 2.80 -15.66 -12.89
N ASN A 35 2.51 -16.45 -11.87
CA ASN A 35 3.28 -16.45 -10.64
C ASN A 35 4.61 -17.21 -10.83
N PRO A 36 5.79 -16.56 -10.69
CA PRO A 36 7.09 -17.21 -10.84
C PRO A 36 7.36 -18.29 -9.78
N THR A 37 6.72 -18.22 -8.60
CA THR A 37 6.93 -19.18 -7.50
C THR A 37 5.88 -20.31 -7.45
N ASP A 38 4.78 -20.20 -8.19
CA ASP A 38 3.74 -21.24 -8.29
C ASP A 38 3.61 -21.79 -9.72
N ARG A 39 4.75 -22.18 -10.33
CA ARG A 39 4.81 -22.83 -11.65
C ARG A 39 4.02 -22.10 -12.75
N GLY A 40 3.93 -20.78 -12.68
CA GLY A 40 3.20 -19.96 -13.65
C GLY A 40 1.68 -19.99 -13.52
N LYS A 41 1.11 -20.49 -12.41
CA LYS A 41 -0.32 -20.30 -12.14
C LYS A 41 -0.68 -18.83 -12.09
N LEU A 42 -1.92 -18.51 -12.47
CA LEU A 42 -2.39 -17.13 -12.46
C LEU A 42 -2.60 -16.64 -11.02
N GLY A 43 -2.01 -15.50 -10.73
CA GLY A 43 -2.09 -14.85 -9.43
C GLY A 43 -1.97 -13.33 -9.52
N SER A 44 -2.27 -12.69 -8.40
CA SER A 44 -2.09 -11.25 -8.19
C SER A 44 -1.24 -11.03 -6.94
N LYS A 45 -0.79 -9.80 -6.73
CA LYS A 45 -0.11 -9.34 -5.52
C LYS A 45 -0.82 -8.12 -4.98
N LEU A 46 -1.27 -8.20 -3.73
CA LEU A 46 -1.85 -7.09 -2.98
C LEU A 46 -0.74 -6.39 -2.22
N HIS A 47 -0.52 -5.11 -2.48
CA HIS A 47 0.46 -4.28 -1.76
C HIS A 47 -0.31 -3.39 -0.80
N LEU A 48 0.02 -3.46 0.49
CA LEU A 48 -0.66 -2.73 1.54
C LEU A 48 0.34 -1.82 2.26
N LEU A 49 0.01 -0.54 2.33
CA LEU A 49 0.70 0.44 3.16
C LEU A 49 -0.12 0.70 4.42
N ILE A 50 0.53 0.65 5.58
CA ILE A 50 -0.06 0.96 6.89
C ILE A 50 0.73 2.04 7.61
N ASP A 51 0.06 2.75 8.53
CA ASP A 51 0.70 3.64 9.49
C ASP A 51 1.37 2.87 10.63
N ALA A 52 1.96 3.56 11.60
CA ALA A 52 2.66 2.93 12.71
C ALA A 52 1.77 2.08 13.62
N SER A 53 0.46 2.40 13.68
CA SER A 53 -0.55 1.72 14.49
C SER A 53 -1.20 0.54 13.76
N GLY A 54 -0.93 0.38 12.46
CA GLY A 54 -1.49 -0.67 11.61
C GLY A 54 -2.70 -0.23 10.79
N LEU A 55 -3.01 1.08 10.74
CA LEU A 55 -4.15 1.58 10.00
C LEU A 55 -3.85 1.59 8.48
N PRO A 56 -4.66 0.96 7.62
CA PRO A 56 -4.44 0.95 6.18
C PRO A 56 -4.46 2.36 5.59
N LEU A 57 -3.38 2.75 4.90
CA LEU A 57 -3.20 4.05 4.24
C LEU A 57 -3.43 3.99 2.72
N ALA A 58 -3.00 2.91 2.08
CA ALA A 58 -3.19 2.68 0.66
C ALA A 58 -3.12 1.19 0.33
N ILE A 59 -3.80 0.80 -0.76
CA ILE A 59 -3.77 -0.54 -1.31
C ILE A 59 -3.57 -0.43 -2.81
N THR A 60 -2.60 -1.16 -3.36
CA THR A 60 -2.46 -1.37 -4.81
C THR A 60 -2.46 -2.86 -5.13
N LEU A 61 -2.82 -3.21 -6.36
CA LEU A 61 -2.91 -4.59 -6.81
C LEU A 61 -2.20 -4.72 -8.16
N THR A 62 -1.43 -5.78 -8.33
CA THR A 62 -0.67 -6.07 -9.56
C THR A 62 -0.73 -7.55 -9.91
N GLY A 63 -0.30 -7.91 -11.12
CA GLY A 63 -0.04 -9.32 -11.44
C GLY A 63 1.05 -9.94 -10.56
N ALA A 64 0.98 -11.26 -10.34
CA ALA A 64 1.95 -11.97 -9.48
C ALA A 64 3.40 -11.95 -9.98
N ASN A 65 3.64 -11.65 -11.25
CA ASN A 65 4.97 -11.50 -11.84
C ASN A 65 5.61 -10.13 -11.60
N VAL A 66 4.89 -9.18 -11.01
CA VAL A 66 5.44 -7.85 -10.70
C VAL A 66 6.27 -7.95 -9.41
N HIS A 67 7.48 -7.39 -9.44
CA HIS A 67 8.36 -7.35 -8.26
C HIS A 67 7.90 -6.25 -7.29
N ASP A 68 7.92 -6.53 -5.99
CA ASP A 68 7.32 -5.64 -4.98
C ASP A 68 8.05 -4.29 -4.88
N SER A 69 9.36 -4.27 -5.17
CA SER A 69 10.13 -3.01 -5.24
C SER A 69 9.61 -2.02 -6.30
N ARG A 70 8.88 -2.48 -7.32
CA ARG A 70 8.26 -1.60 -8.34
C ARG A 70 7.02 -0.89 -7.80
N GLN A 71 6.44 -1.39 -6.70
CA GLN A 71 5.17 -0.92 -6.16
C GLN A 71 5.32 0.00 -4.95
N LEU A 72 6.54 0.26 -4.48
CA LEU A 72 6.78 1.21 -3.39
C LEU A 72 6.23 2.61 -3.73
N GLU A 73 6.74 3.22 -4.81
CA GLU A 73 6.33 4.55 -5.26
C GLU A 73 4.84 4.59 -5.59
N ALA A 74 4.37 3.64 -6.41
CA ALA A 74 2.96 3.58 -6.81
C ALA A 74 1.98 3.45 -5.62
N THR A 75 2.38 2.74 -4.55
CA THR A 75 1.53 2.59 -3.36
C THR A 75 1.58 3.82 -2.46
N LEU A 76 2.73 4.51 -2.39
CA LEU A 76 2.84 5.80 -1.71
C LEU A 76 1.98 6.87 -2.39
N ASP A 77 2.04 6.95 -3.73
CA ASP A 77 1.24 7.89 -4.51
C ASP A 77 -0.28 7.62 -4.42
N ALA A 78 -0.65 6.38 -4.12
CA ALA A 78 -2.04 5.97 -3.92
C ALA A 78 -2.62 6.40 -2.56
N VAL A 79 -1.82 6.94 -1.64
CA VAL A 79 -2.33 7.52 -0.39
C VAL A 79 -3.18 8.74 -0.73
N HIS A 80 -4.50 8.58 -0.69
CA HIS A 80 -5.43 9.63 -1.07
C HIS A 80 -5.35 10.83 -0.12
N GLY A 81 -4.74 11.92 -0.60
CA GLY A 81 -5.12 13.28 -0.24
C GLY A 81 -5.05 13.67 1.22
N VAL A 82 -4.20 13.02 2.03
CA VAL A 82 -3.73 13.65 3.27
C VAL A 82 -2.75 14.74 2.87
N ARG A 83 -3.29 15.93 2.59
CA ARG A 83 -2.52 17.16 2.45
C ARG A 83 -1.90 17.46 3.82
N THR A 84 -0.66 17.05 4.04
CA THR A 84 0.14 17.49 5.18
C THR A 84 0.50 18.97 5.02
N GLY A 85 -0.43 19.86 5.35
CA GLY A 85 -0.06 20.85 6.35
C GLY A 85 -0.63 20.25 7.64
N GLU A 86 0.09 19.48 8.45
CA GLU A 86 1.32 19.86 9.12
C GLU A 86 2.19 18.61 9.34
N GLY A 87 3.06 18.30 8.37
CA GLY A 87 4.18 17.41 8.63
C GLY A 87 5.39 18.26 8.99
N CYS A 88 5.82 18.22 10.26
CA CYS A 88 7.01 18.89 10.79
C CYS A 88 6.87 20.41 11.07
N GLY A 89 6.51 20.74 12.32
CA GLY A 89 6.49 22.12 12.80
C GLY A 89 6.24 22.26 14.30
N LYS A 90 7.05 21.60 15.14
CA LYS A 90 7.53 22.06 16.47
C LYS A 90 8.20 20.91 17.24
N LEU A 91 9.41 20.57 16.81
CA LEU A 91 10.46 20.16 17.74
C LEU A 91 11.55 21.23 17.63
N LEU A 92 11.73 21.96 18.74
CA LEU A 92 12.85 22.85 19.06
C LEU A 92 12.88 24.22 18.32
N GLY A 93 12.74 25.28 19.13
CA GLY A 93 12.74 26.70 18.79
C GLY A 93 12.05 27.49 19.88
#